data_AF-A0A2E5J427-F1
#
_entry.id   AF-A0A2E5J427-F1
#
_cell.length_a   1.000
_cell.length_b   1.000
_cell.length_c   1.000
_cell.angle_alpha   90.00
_cell.angle_beta   90.00
_cell.angle_gamma   90.00
#
_symmetry.space_group_name_H-M   'P 1'
#
loop_
_entity.id
_entity.type
_entity.pdbx_description
1 polymer ?
#
loop_
_entity_poly.entity_id
_entity_poly.type
_entity_poly.pdbx_seq_one_letter_code
_entity_poly.pdbx_strand_id
1 'polypeptide(L)'
;MSNQSKILDPNALRAIKHLKESIVAGVNWISALLESIEMWTLPEEEYRGRHYKYVIAGEAFDWLVLAERLLIEVEGLISEEDSTALLFHGDIGSDLTSNDFKRLLGSNKYSAYLNYWYGIVVEEALLRSMEQEEVKRSISSGLNGSRNIAERAFNRLYGVEQKDLLKKFIMDNPKVSRKKMTLTESKEFTYWLFKYRLANSDGSRIASDTRKAIGYLEKQGIKGF
;
A
#
# COMPACT_ATOMS: atom_id res chain seq x y z
N MET A 1 -20.34 2.10 -28.36
CA MET A 1 -20.24 0.62 -28.45
C MET A 1 -18.79 0.25 -28.73
N SER A 2 -18.07 -0.19 -27.72
CA SER A 2 -16.86 -1.00 -27.89
C SER A 2 -17.00 -2.13 -26.88
N ASN A 3 -17.27 -3.30 -27.42
CA ASN A 3 -17.50 -4.55 -26.72
C ASN A 3 -16.14 -5.18 -26.44
N GLN A 4 -15.69 -5.14 -25.19
CA GLN A 4 -14.68 -6.07 -24.70
C GLN A 4 -15.12 -6.55 -23.32
N SER A 5 -15.96 -7.58 -23.31
CA SER A 5 -15.95 -8.57 -22.25
C SER A 5 -14.54 -9.17 -22.20
N LYS A 6 -13.62 -8.53 -21.46
CA LYS A 6 -12.46 -9.26 -20.93
C LYS A 6 -13.06 -10.42 -20.17
N ILE A 7 -12.76 -11.65 -20.62
CA ILE A 7 -13.07 -12.87 -19.88
C ILE A 7 -12.49 -12.62 -18.50
N LEU A 8 -13.34 -12.35 -17.51
CA LEU A 8 -12.90 -12.24 -16.14
C LEU A 8 -12.26 -13.59 -15.82
N ASP A 9 -11.04 -13.53 -15.28
CA ASP A 9 -10.34 -14.70 -14.77
C ASP A 9 -11.31 -15.59 -13.98
N PRO A 10 -11.37 -16.91 -14.24
CA PRO A 10 -12.33 -17.78 -13.57
C PRO A 10 -12.28 -17.69 -12.04
N ASN A 11 -11.08 -17.44 -11.48
CA ASN A 11 -10.93 -17.26 -10.04
C ASN A 11 -11.45 -15.89 -9.58
N ALA A 12 -11.28 -14.82 -10.36
CA ALA A 12 -11.90 -13.52 -10.09
C ALA A 12 -13.44 -13.62 -10.05
N LEU A 13 -14.06 -14.33 -11.00
CA LEU A 13 -15.50 -14.58 -10.98
C LEU A 13 -15.93 -15.40 -9.75
N ARG A 14 -15.15 -16.44 -9.41
CA ARG A 14 -15.40 -17.26 -8.23
C ARG A 14 -15.30 -16.45 -6.94
N ALA A 15 -14.31 -15.58 -6.82
CA ALA A 15 -14.12 -14.69 -5.68
C ALA A 15 -15.32 -13.74 -5.51
N ILE A 16 -15.77 -13.10 -6.59
CA ILE A 16 -16.93 -12.20 -6.56
C ILE A 16 -18.20 -12.95 -6.16
N LYS A 17 -18.39 -14.16 -6.71
CA LYS A 17 -19.53 -15.01 -6.37
C LYS A 17 -19.50 -15.43 -4.89
N HIS A 18 -18.35 -15.89 -4.41
CA HIS A 18 -18.13 -16.27 -3.02
C HIS A 18 -18.44 -15.12 -2.06
N LEU A 19 -17.96 -13.92 -2.37
CA LEU A 19 -18.22 -12.71 -1.58
C LEU A 19 -19.71 -12.45 -1.42
N LYS A 20 -20.45 -12.41 -2.55
CA LYS A 20 -21.90 -12.14 -2.57
C LYS A 20 -22.69 -13.19 -1.79
N GLU A 21 -22.42 -14.47 -2.06
CA GLU A 21 -23.15 -15.58 -1.44
C GLU A 21 -22.88 -15.66 0.07
N SER A 22 -21.65 -15.41 0.50
CA SER A 22 -21.28 -15.43 1.91
C SER A 22 -21.93 -14.32 2.71
N ILE A 23 -21.97 -13.09 2.16
CA ILE A 23 -22.64 -11.96 2.83
C ILE A 23 -24.14 -12.21 2.94
N VAL A 24 -24.79 -12.70 1.88
CA VAL A 24 -26.23 -13.03 1.90
C VAL A 24 -26.53 -14.17 2.88
N ALA A 25 -25.60 -15.13 3.05
CA ALA A 25 -25.70 -16.20 4.03
C ALA A 25 -25.48 -15.73 5.49
N GLY A 26 -25.18 -14.44 5.73
CA GLY A 26 -24.97 -13.87 7.05
C GLY A 26 -23.57 -14.09 7.62
N VAL A 27 -22.60 -14.48 6.79
CA VAL A 27 -21.18 -14.55 7.19
C VAL A 27 -20.66 -13.12 7.42
N ASN A 28 -19.76 -12.95 8.39
CA ASN A 28 -19.06 -11.68 8.57
C ASN A 28 -18.41 -11.22 7.25
N TRP A 29 -18.75 -10.02 6.81
CA TRP A 29 -18.41 -9.54 5.47
C TRP A 29 -16.90 -9.30 5.29
N ILE A 30 -16.16 -8.96 6.35
CA ILE A 30 -14.69 -8.85 6.28
C ILE A 30 -14.06 -10.23 6.05
N SER A 31 -14.52 -11.25 6.77
CA SER A 31 -14.03 -12.62 6.57
C SER A 31 -14.28 -13.08 5.14
N ALA A 32 -15.51 -12.88 4.64
CA ALA A 32 -15.86 -13.18 3.26
C ALA A 32 -15.00 -12.40 2.24
N LEU A 33 -14.69 -11.13 2.53
CA LEU A 33 -13.83 -10.30 1.71
C LEU A 33 -12.39 -10.83 1.67
N LEU A 34 -11.79 -11.16 2.81
CA LEU A 34 -10.42 -11.67 2.87
C LEU A 34 -10.28 -13.03 2.18
N GLU A 35 -11.26 -13.92 2.34
CA GLU A 35 -11.32 -15.19 1.59
C GLU A 35 -11.42 -14.95 0.08
N SER A 36 -12.25 -13.98 -0.33
CA SER A 36 -12.39 -13.62 -1.75
C SER A 36 -11.10 -13.01 -2.31
N ILE A 37 -10.40 -12.21 -1.51
CA ILE A 37 -9.07 -11.70 -1.83
C ILE A 37 -8.09 -12.87 -2.01
N GLU A 38 -8.10 -13.89 -1.14
CA GLU A 38 -7.25 -15.08 -1.26
C GLU A 38 -7.48 -15.82 -2.58
N MET A 39 -8.71 -15.91 -3.07
CA MET A 39 -9.04 -16.53 -4.35
C MET A 39 -8.62 -15.69 -5.57
N TRP A 40 -8.46 -14.38 -5.42
CA TRP A 40 -8.16 -13.49 -6.55
C TRP A 40 -6.75 -13.66 -7.10
N THR A 41 -6.59 -13.84 -8.42
CA THR A 41 -5.27 -14.15 -9.01
C THR A 41 -4.68 -13.05 -9.89
N LEU A 42 -5.49 -12.09 -10.34
CA LEU A 42 -5.00 -11.02 -11.22
C LEU A 42 -4.14 -10.03 -10.43
N PRO A 43 -2.92 -9.69 -10.89
CA PRO A 43 -2.08 -8.69 -10.23
C PRO A 43 -2.52 -7.25 -10.54
N GLU A 44 -3.22 -7.04 -11.66
CA GLU A 44 -3.79 -5.78 -12.10
C GLU A 44 -4.94 -6.04 -13.09
N GLU A 45 -5.86 -5.08 -13.23
CA GLU A 45 -6.92 -5.12 -14.24
C GLU A 45 -7.38 -3.72 -14.68
N GLU A 46 -8.15 -3.68 -15.76
CA GLU A 46 -8.88 -2.49 -16.19
C GLU A 46 -10.36 -2.72 -15.91
N TYR A 47 -10.94 -1.94 -15.00
CA TYR A 47 -12.35 -2.06 -14.63
C TYR A 47 -13.03 -0.70 -14.63
N ARG A 48 -14.14 -0.59 -15.37
CA ARG A 48 -14.92 0.65 -15.55
C ARG A 48 -14.07 1.88 -15.93
N GLY A 49 -13.03 1.68 -16.75
CA GLY A 49 -12.15 2.74 -17.23
C GLY A 49 -11.08 3.19 -16.23
N ARG A 50 -10.94 2.50 -15.09
CA ARG A 50 -9.85 2.68 -14.14
C ARG A 50 -8.92 1.47 -14.16
N HIS A 51 -7.63 1.76 -14.19
CA HIS A 51 -6.57 0.78 -13.98
C HIS A 51 -6.42 0.49 -12.48
N TYR A 52 -6.64 -0.75 -12.08
CA TYR A 52 -6.38 -1.24 -10.73
C TYR A 52 -5.10 -2.06 -10.73
N LYS A 53 -4.12 -1.65 -9.92
CA LYS A 53 -2.88 -2.40 -9.72
C LYS A 53 -2.79 -2.86 -8.27
N TYR A 54 -2.95 -4.15 -8.06
CA TYR A 54 -2.98 -4.76 -6.74
C TYR A 54 -1.60 -5.19 -6.26
N VAL A 55 -0.74 -5.64 -7.19
CA VAL A 55 0.61 -6.08 -6.87
C VAL A 55 1.65 -5.13 -7.46
N ILE A 56 2.29 -4.38 -6.58
CA ILE A 56 3.33 -3.40 -6.88
C ILE A 56 4.65 -4.13 -7.09
N ALA A 57 5.30 -3.82 -8.22
CA ALA A 57 6.55 -4.45 -8.65
C ALA A 57 6.55 -6.00 -8.67
N GLY A 58 5.37 -6.63 -8.71
CA GLY A 58 5.22 -8.09 -8.65
C GLY A 58 5.45 -8.70 -7.26
N GLU A 59 5.69 -7.90 -6.22
CA GLU A 59 6.14 -8.37 -4.89
C GLU A 59 5.27 -7.84 -3.74
N ALA A 60 4.79 -6.61 -3.83
CA ALA A 60 4.09 -5.90 -2.74
C ALA A 60 2.59 -5.81 -3.02
N PHE A 61 1.80 -6.52 -2.22
CA PHE A 61 0.34 -6.61 -2.40
C PHE A 61 -0.40 -5.53 -1.60
N ASP A 62 -1.02 -4.60 -2.33
CA ASP A 62 -1.91 -3.56 -1.81
C ASP A 62 -3.35 -4.10 -1.71
N TRP A 63 -3.62 -4.79 -0.61
CA TRP A 63 -4.89 -5.49 -0.42
C TRP A 63 -6.10 -4.55 -0.37
N LEU A 64 -5.93 -3.29 0.04
CA LEU A 64 -7.01 -2.31 0.09
C LEU A 64 -7.49 -1.88 -1.30
N VAL A 65 -6.59 -1.83 -2.29
CA VAL A 65 -6.98 -1.56 -3.68
C VAL A 65 -7.83 -2.71 -4.25
N LEU A 66 -7.53 -3.95 -3.86
CA LEU A 66 -8.37 -5.09 -4.24
C LEU A 66 -9.68 -5.11 -3.45
N ALA A 67 -9.64 -4.76 -2.16
CA ALA A 67 -10.84 -4.58 -1.36
C ALA A 67 -11.77 -3.56 -2.00
N GLU A 68 -11.28 -2.35 -2.33
CA GLU A 68 -12.03 -1.31 -3.04
C GLU A 68 -12.71 -1.87 -4.29
N ARG A 69 -11.97 -2.64 -5.11
CA ARG A 69 -12.52 -3.24 -6.32
C ARG A 69 -13.65 -4.22 -6.02
N LEU A 70 -13.46 -5.11 -5.04
CA LEU A 70 -14.44 -6.14 -4.67
C LEU A 70 -15.69 -5.53 -4.02
N LEU A 71 -15.55 -4.45 -3.26
CA LEU A 71 -16.66 -3.78 -2.61
C LEU A 71 -17.66 -3.18 -3.63
N ILE A 72 -17.20 -2.78 -4.82
CA ILE A 72 -18.10 -2.34 -5.91
C ILE A 72 -19.11 -3.43 -6.28
N GLU A 73 -18.74 -4.71 -6.15
CA GLU A 73 -19.62 -5.82 -6.53
C GLU A 73 -20.71 -6.10 -5.50
N VAL A 74 -20.53 -5.64 -4.27
CA VAL A 74 -21.44 -5.87 -3.13
C VAL A 74 -22.01 -4.57 -2.57
N GLU A 75 -21.97 -3.50 -3.36
CA GLU A 75 -22.62 -2.24 -3.08
C GLU A 75 -24.12 -2.49 -2.75
N GLY A 76 -24.57 -2.00 -1.60
CA GLY A 76 -25.92 -2.23 -1.08
C GLY A 76 -26.11 -3.51 -0.25
N LEU A 77 -25.11 -4.40 -0.16
CA LEU A 77 -25.12 -5.53 0.78
C LEU A 77 -24.44 -5.22 2.13
N ILE A 78 -23.63 -4.15 2.18
CA ILE A 78 -22.96 -3.63 3.37
C ILE A 78 -23.28 -2.14 3.53
N SER A 79 -23.11 -1.61 4.75
CA SER A 79 -23.30 -0.17 5.00
C SER A 79 -22.18 0.66 4.37
N GLU A 80 -22.51 1.90 4.00
CA GLU A 80 -21.51 2.84 3.48
C GLU A 80 -20.48 3.19 4.56
N GLU A 81 -20.91 3.28 5.82
CA GLU A 81 -20.04 3.51 6.97
C GLU A 81 -18.97 2.43 7.12
N ASP A 82 -19.36 1.15 7.03
CA ASP A 82 -18.44 0.01 7.15
C ASP A 82 -17.44 -0.01 5.99
N SER A 83 -17.91 0.22 4.77
CA SER A 83 -17.05 0.29 3.59
C SER A 83 -16.03 1.44 3.69
N THR A 84 -16.47 2.58 4.21
CA THR A 84 -15.62 3.77 4.40
C THR A 84 -14.59 3.51 5.51
N ALA A 85 -15.00 2.91 6.62
CA ALA A 85 -14.10 2.57 7.71
C ALA A 85 -12.97 1.64 7.24
N LEU A 86 -13.29 0.61 6.44
CA LEU A 86 -12.29 -0.26 5.86
C LEU A 86 -11.36 0.47 4.89
N LEU A 87 -11.91 1.18 3.89
CA LEU A 87 -11.10 1.74 2.81
C LEU A 87 -10.22 2.91 3.23
N PHE A 88 -10.63 3.70 4.23
CA PHE A 88 -9.89 4.88 4.69
C PHE A 88 -9.07 4.64 5.97
N HIS A 89 -9.53 3.75 6.85
CA HIS A 89 -8.86 3.48 8.12
C HIS A 89 -8.22 2.10 8.17
N GLY A 90 -8.45 1.25 7.16
CA GLY A 90 -8.04 -0.14 7.19
C GLY A 90 -8.77 -0.92 8.28
N ASP A 91 -9.90 -0.42 8.79
CA ASP A 91 -10.57 -1.00 9.94
C ASP A 91 -11.24 -2.32 9.57
N ILE A 92 -10.72 -3.43 10.10
CA ILE A 92 -11.29 -4.78 9.94
C ILE A 92 -12.22 -5.17 11.11
N GLY A 93 -12.50 -4.22 12.00
CA GLY A 93 -13.27 -4.42 13.21
C GLY A 93 -12.50 -5.15 14.32
N SER A 94 -13.11 -5.21 15.51
CA SER A 94 -12.55 -5.93 16.67
C SER A 94 -12.62 -7.45 16.55
N ASP A 95 -13.39 -7.96 15.60
CA ASP A 95 -13.72 -9.38 15.51
C ASP A 95 -12.62 -10.22 14.84
N LEU A 96 -11.63 -9.56 14.21
CA LEU A 96 -10.53 -10.22 13.52
C LEU A 96 -9.19 -9.86 14.14
N THR A 97 -8.43 -10.90 14.50
CA THR A 97 -7.06 -10.74 14.96
C THR A 97 -6.07 -10.71 13.79
N SER A 98 -4.85 -10.24 14.03
CA SER A 98 -3.70 -10.41 13.12
C SER A 98 -3.52 -11.84 12.60
N ASN A 99 -3.77 -12.84 13.44
CA ASN A 99 -3.67 -14.24 13.07
C ASN A 99 -4.80 -14.67 12.13
N ASP A 100 -6.02 -14.15 12.34
CA ASP A 100 -7.14 -14.39 11.44
C ASP A 100 -6.91 -13.73 10.09
N PHE A 101 -6.41 -12.50 10.08
CA PHE A 101 -6.04 -11.80 8.84
C PHE A 101 -5.03 -12.63 8.04
N LYS A 102 -3.95 -13.09 8.66
CA LYS A 102 -2.95 -13.97 8.01
C LYS A 102 -3.54 -15.27 7.49
N ARG A 103 -4.41 -15.91 8.29
CA ARG A 103 -5.03 -17.20 7.93
C ARG A 103 -5.97 -17.05 6.75
N LEU A 104 -6.83 -16.04 6.75
CA LEU A 104 -7.82 -15.78 5.70
C LEU A 104 -7.18 -15.29 4.42
N LEU A 105 -6.14 -14.45 4.52
CA LEU A 105 -5.44 -13.92 3.36
C LEU A 105 -4.57 -14.98 2.67
N GLY A 106 -4.16 -16.02 3.40
CA GLY A 106 -3.26 -17.06 2.92
C GLY A 106 -1.79 -16.65 2.99
N SER A 107 -0.90 -17.64 3.11
CA SER A 107 0.54 -17.41 3.36
C SER A 107 1.22 -16.55 2.28
N ASN A 108 0.95 -16.84 1.00
CA ASN A 108 1.58 -16.14 -0.11
C ASN A 108 1.17 -14.66 -0.18
N LYS A 109 -0.13 -14.36 -0.09
CA LYS A 109 -0.61 -12.98 -0.09
C LYS A 109 -0.26 -12.25 1.20
N TYR A 110 -0.20 -12.94 2.34
CA TYR A 110 0.29 -12.35 3.58
C TYR A 110 1.76 -11.94 3.46
N SER A 111 2.62 -12.79 2.89
CA SER A 111 4.01 -12.41 2.60
C SER A 111 4.10 -11.21 1.65
N ALA A 112 3.28 -11.18 0.61
CA ALA A 112 3.22 -10.02 -0.30
C ALA A 112 2.63 -8.76 0.38
N TYR A 113 1.69 -8.92 1.30
CA TYR A 113 1.19 -7.83 2.13
C TYR A 113 2.28 -7.28 3.04
N LEU A 114 3.12 -8.13 3.65
CA LEU A 114 4.26 -7.67 4.43
C LEU A 114 5.24 -6.87 3.59
N ASN A 115 5.47 -7.25 2.32
CA ASN A 115 6.27 -6.45 1.39
C ASN A 115 5.65 -5.06 1.15
N TYR A 116 4.32 -4.96 1.03
CA TYR A 116 3.62 -3.67 0.93
C TYR A 116 3.73 -2.87 2.23
N TRP A 117 3.48 -3.50 3.38
CA TRP A 117 3.54 -2.85 4.68
C TRP A 117 4.93 -2.27 4.96
N TYR A 118 5.97 -3.09 4.87
CA TYR A 118 7.34 -2.65 5.16
C TYR A 118 7.93 -1.80 4.03
N GLY A 119 7.67 -2.17 2.78
CA GLY A 119 8.30 -1.54 1.64
C GLY A 119 7.64 -0.25 1.17
N ILE A 120 6.39 0.00 1.55
CA ILE A 120 5.66 1.22 1.16
C ILE A 120 5.20 1.98 2.41
N VAL A 121 4.33 1.38 3.23
CA VAL A 121 3.71 2.11 4.35
C VAL A 121 4.75 2.56 5.39
N VAL A 122 5.63 1.66 5.80
CA VAL A 122 6.71 1.95 6.76
C VAL A 122 7.76 2.87 6.13
N GLU A 123 8.08 2.72 4.84
CA GLU A 123 9.05 3.59 4.16
C GLU A 123 8.53 5.04 4.01
N GLU A 124 7.24 5.22 3.72
CA GLU A 124 6.60 6.55 3.71
C GLU A 124 6.58 7.16 5.11
N ALA A 125 6.26 6.37 6.13
CA ALA A 125 6.29 6.82 7.52
C ALA A 125 7.70 7.23 7.96
N LEU A 126 8.72 6.49 7.51
CA LEU A 126 10.11 6.81 7.76
C LEU A 126 10.44 8.18 7.17
N LEU A 127 10.13 8.41 5.89
CA LEU A 127 10.33 9.70 5.23
C LEU A 127 9.63 10.85 5.96
N ARG A 128 8.35 10.69 6.31
CA ARG A 128 7.60 11.71 7.07
C ARG A 128 8.23 11.98 8.44
N SER A 129 8.68 10.94 9.14
CA SER A 129 9.36 11.09 10.42
C SER A 129 10.69 11.83 10.29
N MET A 130 11.40 11.66 9.17
CA MET A 130 12.62 12.39 8.85
C MET A 130 12.34 13.86 8.57
N GLU A 131 11.31 14.16 7.78
CA GLU A 131 10.89 15.54 7.49
C GLU A 131 10.53 16.28 8.77
N GLN A 132 9.78 15.66 9.69
CA GLN A 132 9.45 16.27 10.97
C GLN A 132 10.67 16.59 11.84
N GLU A 133 11.72 15.76 11.81
CA GLU A 133 12.98 16.09 12.48
C GLU A 133 13.67 17.29 11.84
N GLU A 134 13.68 17.36 10.52
CA GLU A 134 14.29 18.48 9.78
C GLU A 134 13.51 19.79 9.97
N VAL A 135 12.18 19.74 10.15
CA VAL A 135 11.37 20.89 10.61
C VAL A 135 11.85 21.36 11.97
N LYS A 136 11.92 20.45 12.96
CA LYS A 136 12.33 20.78 14.34
C LYS A 136 13.73 21.37 14.38
N ARG A 137 14.67 20.82 13.61
CA ARG A 137 16.03 21.34 13.45
C ARG A 137 16.03 22.74 12.86
N SER A 138 15.32 22.97 11.76
CA SER A 138 15.24 24.29 11.11
C SER A 138 14.73 25.36 12.07
N ILE A 139 13.69 25.05 12.84
CA ILE A 139 13.14 25.95 13.87
C ILE A 139 14.18 26.25 14.95
N SER A 140 14.85 25.22 15.47
CA SER A 140 15.87 25.39 16.52
C SER A 140 17.10 26.20 16.08
N SER A 141 17.43 26.18 14.79
CA SER A 141 18.58 26.91 14.23
C SER A 141 18.25 28.32 13.76
N GLY A 142 17.01 28.80 13.93
CA GLY A 142 16.58 30.13 13.46
C GLY A 142 16.58 30.28 11.93
N LEU A 143 16.75 29.18 11.18
CA LEU A 143 16.71 29.17 9.73
C LEU A 143 15.25 29.21 9.28
N ASN A 144 14.76 30.39 8.90
CA ASN A 144 13.48 30.58 8.22
C ASN A 144 13.57 30.08 6.77
N GLY A 145 13.64 28.75 6.61
CA GLY A 145 13.80 28.11 5.32
C GLY A 145 13.07 26.77 5.24
N SER A 146 11.75 26.81 5.08
CA SER A 146 10.92 25.65 4.72
C SER A 146 11.34 25.02 3.38
N ARG A 147 12.08 25.77 2.54
CA ARG A 147 12.36 25.49 1.13
C ARG A 147 13.23 24.26 0.83
N ASN A 148 13.61 23.44 1.80
CA ASN A 148 14.40 22.24 1.52
C ASN A 148 14.22 21.09 2.54
N ILE A 149 13.13 21.06 3.30
CA ILE A 149 12.93 20.06 4.37
C ILE A 149 12.86 18.64 3.79
N ALA A 150 12.03 18.44 2.77
CA ALA A 150 11.88 17.15 2.09
C ALA A 150 13.20 16.65 1.50
N GLU A 151 13.91 17.51 0.78
CA GLU A 151 15.21 17.17 0.17
C GLU A 151 16.28 16.85 1.22
N ARG A 152 16.32 17.59 2.34
CA ARG A 152 17.24 17.28 3.47
C ARG A 152 16.92 15.93 4.10
N ALA A 153 15.64 15.64 4.31
CA ALA A 153 15.18 14.34 4.81
C ALA A 153 15.56 13.21 3.85
N PHE A 154 15.34 13.41 2.55
CA PHE A 154 15.66 12.45 1.49
C PHE A 154 17.17 12.17 1.41
N ASN A 155 18.00 13.21 1.36
CA ASN A 155 19.46 13.09 1.35
C ASN A 155 19.98 12.43 2.64
N ARG A 156 19.42 12.78 3.80
CA ARG A 156 19.82 12.15 5.07
C ARG A 156 19.47 10.67 5.09
N LEU A 157 18.33 10.28 4.53
CA LEU A 157 17.87 8.90 4.52
C LEU A 157 18.59 8.04 3.49
N TYR A 158 18.68 8.50 2.24
CA TYR A 158 19.19 7.72 1.10
C TYR A 158 20.59 8.12 0.62
N GLY A 159 21.16 9.20 1.15
CA GLY A 159 22.47 9.72 0.77
C GLY A 159 22.52 10.43 -0.58
N VAL A 160 21.39 10.56 -1.27
CA VAL A 160 21.28 11.08 -2.64
C VAL A 160 20.01 11.94 -2.77
N GLU A 161 20.05 12.91 -3.67
CA GLU A 161 18.91 13.80 -3.92
C GLU A 161 17.72 13.04 -4.53
N GLN A 162 16.51 13.49 -4.19
CA GLN A 162 15.27 12.83 -4.66
C GLN A 162 15.19 12.79 -6.18
N LYS A 163 15.58 13.87 -6.85
CA LYS A 163 15.56 13.98 -8.31
C LYS A 163 16.43 12.93 -8.99
N ASP A 164 17.56 12.56 -8.39
CA ASP A 164 18.51 11.62 -8.99
C ASP A 164 18.09 10.17 -8.74
N LEU A 165 17.48 9.89 -7.58
CA LEU A 165 16.81 8.62 -7.32
C LEU A 165 15.59 8.42 -8.22
N LEU A 166 14.81 9.48 -8.47
CA LEU A 166 13.68 9.43 -9.40
C LEU A 166 14.15 9.17 -10.84
N LYS A 167 15.26 9.78 -11.29
CA LYS A 167 15.85 9.47 -12.61
C LYS A 167 16.23 8.00 -12.71
N LYS A 168 16.90 7.45 -11.69
CA LYS A 168 17.26 6.02 -11.65
C LYS A 168 16.02 5.14 -11.73
N PHE A 169 14.99 5.43 -10.93
CA PHE A 169 13.71 4.72 -10.96
C PHE A 169 13.07 4.73 -12.36
N ILE A 170 13.01 5.88 -13.04
CA ILE A 170 12.45 6.01 -14.39
C ILE A 170 13.29 5.25 -15.42
N MET A 171 14.62 5.22 -15.26
CA MET A 171 15.51 4.44 -16.13
C MET A 171 15.28 2.93 -15.96
N ASP A 172 15.11 2.48 -14.71
CA ASP A 172 14.83 1.08 -14.38
C ASP A 172 13.40 0.67 -14.80
N ASN A 173 12.48 1.63 -14.90
CA ASN A 173 11.06 1.40 -15.19
C ASN A 173 10.56 2.27 -16.36
N PRO A 174 10.90 1.93 -17.62
CA PRO A 174 10.58 2.77 -18.78
C PRO A 174 9.08 3.00 -19.04
N LYS A 175 8.20 2.22 -18.40
CA LYS A 175 6.73 2.35 -18.52
C LYS A 175 6.16 3.50 -17.69
N VAL A 176 6.92 4.05 -16.74
CA VAL A 176 6.49 5.15 -15.87
C VAL A 176 6.37 6.44 -16.67
N SER A 177 5.27 7.16 -16.47
CA SER A 177 5.00 8.46 -17.08
C SER A 177 6.01 9.51 -16.64
N ARG A 178 6.67 10.13 -17.61
CA ARG A 178 7.64 11.22 -17.38
C ARG A 178 6.99 12.59 -17.12
N LYS A 179 5.68 12.75 -17.35
CA LYS A 179 4.99 14.04 -17.28
C LYS A 179 4.31 14.29 -15.94
N LYS A 180 3.60 13.27 -15.43
CA LYS A 180 2.89 13.29 -14.16
C LYS A 180 2.89 11.89 -13.58
N MET A 181 3.22 11.81 -12.30
CA MET A 181 3.23 10.57 -11.54
C MET A 181 1.83 10.33 -10.96
N THR A 182 1.27 9.16 -11.23
CA THR A 182 0.05 8.67 -10.60
C THR A 182 0.33 8.23 -9.16
N LEU A 183 -0.73 8.04 -8.37
CA LEU A 183 -0.58 7.49 -7.02
C LEU A 183 0.08 6.10 -7.04
N THR A 184 -0.30 5.25 -8.01
CA THR A 184 0.29 3.92 -8.19
C THR A 184 1.79 4.02 -8.49
N GLU A 185 2.20 4.88 -9.43
CA GLU A 185 3.62 5.09 -9.72
C GLU A 185 4.35 5.65 -8.49
N SER A 186 3.73 6.52 -7.71
CA SER A 186 4.31 7.01 -6.45
C SER A 186 4.61 5.88 -5.47
N LYS A 187 3.68 4.92 -5.31
CA LYS A 187 3.90 3.73 -4.47
C LYS A 187 4.99 2.81 -5.05
N GLU A 188 5.05 2.65 -6.38
CA GLU A 188 6.13 1.91 -7.05
C GLU A 188 7.50 2.53 -6.77
N PHE A 189 7.59 3.87 -6.82
CA PHE A 189 8.82 4.57 -6.49
C PHE A 189 9.18 4.41 -5.01
N THR A 190 8.22 4.53 -4.09
CA THR A 190 8.46 4.25 -2.66
C THR A 190 9.01 2.84 -2.46
N TYR A 191 8.40 1.83 -3.10
CA TYR A 191 8.88 0.46 -2.98
C TYR A 191 10.29 0.27 -3.58
N TRP A 192 10.59 0.96 -4.68
CA TRP A 192 11.94 1.01 -5.24
C TRP A 192 12.94 1.68 -4.29
N LEU A 193 12.57 2.76 -3.59
CA LEU A 193 13.39 3.42 -2.59
C LEU A 193 13.68 2.51 -1.40
N PHE A 194 12.69 1.76 -0.92
CA PHE A 194 12.88 0.75 0.11
C PHE A 194 13.94 -0.28 -0.32
N LYS A 195 13.82 -0.84 -1.54
CA LYS A 195 14.81 -1.78 -2.07
C LYS A 195 16.20 -1.15 -2.23
N TYR A 196 16.25 0.11 -2.69
CA TYR A 196 17.49 0.88 -2.74
C TYR A 196 18.11 1.03 -1.35
N ARG A 197 17.33 1.38 -0.32
CA ARG A 197 17.82 1.54 1.06
C ARG A 197 18.33 0.22 1.64
N LEU A 198 17.62 -0.90 1.41
CA LEU A 198 18.06 -2.23 1.82
C LEU A 198 19.42 -2.61 1.22
N ALA A 199 19.63 -2.28 -0.06
CA ALA A 199 20.89 -2.60 -0.75
C ALA A 199 22.06 -1.69 -0.37
N ASN A 200 21.79 -0.46 0.10
CA ASN A 200 22.81 0.58 0.31
C ASN A 200 23.02 0.98 1.78
N SER A 201 22.34 0.33 2.74
CA SER A 201 22.48 0.59 4.18
C SER A 201 22.91 -0.67 4.93
N ASP A 202 23.59 -0.50 6.06
CA ASP A 202 23.88 -1.62 6.95
C ASP A 202 22.62 -2.09 7.69
N GLY A 203 22.62 -3.36 8.11
CA GLY A 203 21.45 -3.96 8.78
C GLY A 203 21.07 -3.28 10.09
N SER A 204 22.03 -2.69 10.81
CA SER A 204 21.75 -2.01 12.08
C SER A 204 20.98 -0.71 11.85
N ARG A 205 21.37 0.05 10.83
CA ARG A 205 20.66 1.25 10.37
C ARG A 205 19.25 0.90 9.88
N ILE A 206 19.10 -0.14 9.05
CA ILE A 206 17.80 -0.59 8.55
C ILE A 206 16.85 -0.92 9.72
N ALA A 207 17.32 -1.68 10.71
CA ALA A 207 16.51 -2.06 11.86
C ALA A 207 16.13 -0.86 12.74
N SER A 208 17.05 0.09 12.93
CA SER A 208 16.82 1.32 13.68
C SER A 208 15.77 2.21 13.01
N ASP A 209 15.94 2.46 11.71
CA ASP A 209 15.04 3.27 10.91
C ASP A 209 13.64 2.64 10.83
N THR A 210 13.56 1.32 10.67
CA THR A 210 12.28 0.59 10.67
C THR A 210 11.56 0.74 12.00
N ARG A 211 12.26 0.59 13.13
CA ARG A 211 11.68 0.81 14.47
C ARG A 211 11.19 2.25 14.65
N LYS A 212 11.95 3.23 14.17
CA LYS A 212 11.55 4.64 14.20
C LYS A 212 10.26 4.89 13.41
N ALA A 213 10.17 4.33 12.21
CA ALA A 213 9.01 4.47 11.35
C ALA A 213 7.75 3.79 11.92
N ILE A 214 7.89 2.60 12.50
CA ILE A 214 6.79 1.92 13.20
C ILE A 214 6.32 2.76 14.40
N GLY A 215 7.25 3.24 15.23
CA GLY A 215 6.90 4.11 16.36
C GLY A 215 6.29 5.45 15.93
N TYR A 216 6.53 5.90 14.69
CA TYR A 216 5.83 7.04 14.10
C TYR A 216 4.39 6.67 13.74
N LEU A 217 4.16 5.53 13.07
CA LEU A 217 2.82 5.03 12.71
C LEU A 217 1.95 4.80 13.94
N GLU A 218 2.49 4.19 15.00
CA GLU A 218 1.77 3.95 16.25
C GLU A 218 1.25 5.23 16.90
N LYS A 219 2.05 6.32 16.86
CA LYS A 219 1.63 7.64 17.34
C LYS A 219 0.53 8.28 16.51
N GLN A 220 0.39 7.87 15.25
CA GLN A 220 -0.70 8.30 14.37
C GLN A 220 -1.92 7.36 14.46
N GLY A 221 -1.88 6.34 15.32
CA GLY A 221 -2.94 5.33 15.42
C GLY A 221 -2.98 4.32 14.28
N ILE A 222 -1.95 4.28 13.43
CA ILE A 222 -1.86 3.38 12.28
C ILE A 222 -1.09 2.13 12.69
N LYS A 223 -1.68 0.95 12.46
CA LYS A 223 -1.08 -0.36 12.78
C LYS A 223 -1.16 -1.29 11.58
N GLY A 224 -0.18 -2.18 11.47
CA GLY A 224 -0.21 -3.29 10.52
C GLY A 224 -0.96 -4.48 11.11
N PHE A 225 -1.27 -5.45 10.26
CA PHE A 225 -1.92 -6.71 10.61
C PHE A 225 -0.93 -7.84 10.85
#